data_AF-A0A920FV27-F1
#
_entry.id   AF-A0A920FV27-F1
#
_cell.length_a   1.000
_cell.length_b   1.000
_cell.length_c   1.000
_cell.angle_alpha   90.00
_cell.angle_beta   90.00
_cell.angle_gamma   90.00
#
_symmetry.space_group_name_H-M   'P 1'
#
loop_
_entity.id
_entity.type
_entity.pdbx_description
1 polymer ?
#
loop_
_entity_poly.entity_id
_entity_poly.type
_entity_poly.pdbx_seq_one_letter_code
_entity_poly.pdbx_strand_id
1 'polypeptide(L)'
;MAGLACARELRRYGHTVEIYEKHKTPGGMLNQGIPIFRLPRDVIDREINNIISMGVKIHLRHPIETKEQLDFLSKEYDAVVLAMGTLKPNKIDKNFSKSPDIEDGLDFL
;
A
#
# COMPACT_ATOMS: atom_id res chain seq x y z
N MET A 1 1.10 -5.24 -2.01
CA MET A 1 1.06 -6.72 -2.23
C MET A 1 -0.15 -7.35 -1.57
N ALA A 2 -0.18 -7.48 -0.23
CA ALA A 2 -1.24 -8.21 0.47
C ALA A 2 -2.67 -7.72 0.15
N GLY A 3 -2.91 -6.40 0.17
CA GLY A 3 -4.23 -5.83 -0.13
C GLY A 3 -4.73 -6.11 -1.55
N LEU A 4 -3.84 -6.03 -2.55
CA LEU A 4 -4.17 -6.34 -3.95
C LEU A 4 -4.53 -7.82 -4.13
N ALA A 5 -3.74 -8.73 -3.54
CA ALA A 5 -4.02 -10.17 -3.59
C ALA A 5 -5.35 -10.50 -2.89
N CYS A 6 -5.58 -9.94 -1.70
CA CYS A 6 -6.84 -10.09 -0.96
C CYS A 6 -8.04 -9.60 -1.79
N ALA A 7 -7.95 -8.40 -2.37
CA ALA A 7 -9.02 -7.84 -3.19
C ALA A 7 -9.33 -8.71 -4.41
N ARG A 8 -8.31 -9.24 -5.09
CA ARG A 8 -8.46 -10.16 -6.21
C ARG A 8 -9.26 -11.40 -5.81
N GLU A 9 -8.88 -12.05 -4.72
CA GLU A 9 -9.57 -13.26 -4.25
C GLU A 9 -11.01 -12.95 -3.81
N LEU A 10 -11.24 -11.90 -3.03
CA LEU A 10 -12.59 -11.50 -2.61
C LEU A 10 -13.49 -11.16 -3.79
N ARG A 11 -12.97 -10.51 -4.84
CA ARG A 11 -13.72 -10.28 -6.08
C ARG A 11 -14.10 -11.58 -6.79
N ARG A 12 -13.21 -12.59 -6.80
CA ARG A 12 -13.53 -13.92 -7.38
C ARG A 12 -14.68 -14.61 -6.65
N TYR A 13 -14.81 -14.36 -5.35
CA TYR A 13 -15.93 -14.85 -4.53
C TYR A 13 -17.19 -13.98 -4.61
N GLY A 14 -17.18 -12.91 -5.42
CA GLY A 14 -18.36 -12.07 -5.67
C GLY A 14 -18.53 -10.87 -4.74
N HIS A 15 -17.62 -10.64 -3.79
CA HIS A 15 -17.69 -9.49 -2.90
C HIS A 15 -17.39 -8.18 -3.63
N THR A 16 -18.00 -7.07 -3.22
CA THR A 16 -17.58 -5.72 -3.62
C THR A 16 -16.37 -5.32 -2.78
N VAL A 17 -15.30 -4.82 -3.42
CA VAL A 17 -14.06 -4.49 -2.72
C VAL A 17 -13.56 -3.11 -3.12
N GLU A 18 -13.23 -2.31 -2.12
CA GLU A 18 -12.56 -1.03 -2.26
C GLU A 18 -11.22 -1.04 -1.52
N ILE A 19 -10.20 -0.44 -2.12
CA ILE A 19 -8.86 -0.31 -1.52
C ILE A 19 -8.60 1.17 -1.26
N TYR A 20 -8.16 1.50 -0.05
CA TYR A 20 -7.68 2.83 0.32
C TYR A 20 -6.16 2.82 0.35
N GLU A 21 -5.54 3.70 -0.43
CA GLU A 21 -4.09 3.74 -0.66
C GLU A 21 -3.56 5.16 -0.39
N LYS A 22 -2.52 5.25 0.45
CA LYS A 22 -1.87 6.50 0.82
C LYS A 22 -1.15 7.15 -0.37
N HIS A 23 -0.53 6.35 -1.22
CA HIS A 23 0.33 6.84 -2.29
C HIS A 23 -0.46 7.25 -3.54
N LYS A 24 0.21 7.98 -4.44
CA LYS A 24 -0.33 8.39 -5.75
C LYS A 24 -0.50 7.23 -6.73
N THR A 25 0.18 6.11 -6.47
CA THR A 25 0.13 4.90 -7.29
C THR A 25 -0.02 3.69 -6.38
N PRO A 26 -0.86 2.71 -6.76
CA PRO A 26 -1.00 1.47 -6.01
C PRO A 26 0.24 0.58 -6.18
N GLY A 27 0.31 -0.49 -5.36
CA GLY A 27 1.36 -1.50 -5.42
C GLY A 27 2.24 -1.58 -4.16
N GLY A 28 2.19 -0.58 -3.28
CA GLY A 28 3.03 -0.50 -2.09
C GLY A 28 4.51 -0.59 -2.45
N MET A 29 5.32 -1.31 -1.65
CA MET A 29 6.77 -1.42 -1.85
C MET A 29 7.20 -1.92 -3.23
N LEU A 30 6.37 -2.67 -3.97
CA LEU A 30 6.70 -3.04 -5.35
C LEU A 30 6.91 -1.81 -6.23
N ASN A 31 6.08 -0.79 -6.04
CA ASN A 31 6.10 0.43 -6.83
C ASN A 31 6.93 1.53 -6.15
N GLN A 32 6.83 1.61 -4.82
CA GLN A 32 7.45 2.69 -4.03
C GLN A 32 8.90 2.42 -3.63
N GLY A 33 9.38 1.16 -3.58
CA GLY A 33 10.72 0.88 -3.05
C GLY A 33 11.59 -0.10 -3.84
N ILE A 34 11.02 -0.97 -4.66
CA ILE A 34 11.85 -1.86 -5.50
C ILE A 34 12.31 -1.10 -6.75
N PRO A 35 13.62 -1.00 -7.01
CA PRO A 35 14.14 -0.29 -8.18
C PRO A 35 13.67 -0.88 -9.52
N ILE A 36 13.51 -0.02 -10.52
CA ILE A 36 12.95 -0.38 -11.85
C ILE A 36 13.79 -1.47 -12.54
N PHE A 37 15.11 -1.44 -12.41
CA PHE A 37 15.99 -2.46 -13.02
C PHE A 37 15.77 -3.87 -12.43
N ARG A 38 15.20 -3.96 -11.23
CA ARG A 38 14.89 -5.24 -10.57
C ARG A 38 13.45 -5.66 -10.80
N LEU A 39 12.53 -4.70 -10.84
CA LEU A 39 11.11 -4.92 -11.06
C LEU A 39 10.53 -3.84 -12.00
N PRO A 40 10.42 -4.17 -13.30
CA PRO A 40 9.85 -3.28 -14.31
C PRO A 40 8.43 -2.83 -13.96
N ARG A 41 8.12 -1.56 -14.22
CA ARG A 41 6.84 -0.93 -13.82
C ARG A 41 5.66 -1.43 -14.65
N ASP A 42 5.88 -1.75 -15.93
CA ASP A 42 4.88 -2.32 -16.83
C ASP A 42 4.31 -3.66 -16.32
N VAL A 43 5.15 -4.50 -15.71
CA VAL A 43 4.71 -5.77 -15.10
C VAL A 43 3.79 -5.53 -13.91
N ILE A 44 4.15 -4.55 -13.06
CA ILE A 44 3.33 -4.16 -11.89
C ILE A 44 1.99 -3.57 -12.37
N ASP A 45 2.05 -2.63 -13.32
CA ASP A 45 0.88 -1.94 -13.85
C ASP A 45 -0.09 -2.92 -14.51
N ARG A 46 0.42 -3.90 -15.26
CA ARG A 46 -0.40 -4.97 -15.85
C ARG A 46 -1.15 -5.77 -14.79
N GLU A 47 -0.48 -6.20 -13.72
CA GLU A 47 -1.13 -6.99 -12.66
C GLU A 47 -2.17 -6.17 -11.88
N ILE A 48 -1.87 -4.89 -11.61
CA ILE A 48 -2.82 -3.98 -10.96
C ILE A 48 -4.04 -3.74 -11.87
N ASN A 49 -3.83 -3.52 -13.17
CA ASN A 49 -4.91 -3.32 -14.13
C ASN A 49 -5.80 -4.56 -14.26
N ASN A 50 -5.23 -5.77 -14.17
CA ASN A 50 -6.03 -7.00 -14.10
C ASN A 50 -6.97 -6.97 -12.90
N ILE A 51 -6.49 -6.58 -11.72
CA ILE A 51 -7.30 -6.48 -10.50
C ILE A 51 -8.38 -5.38 -10.62
N ILE A 52 -8.03 -4.21 -11.17
CA ILE A 52 -8.99 -3.13 -11.40
C ILE A 52 -10.08 -3.58 -12.40
N SER A 53 -9.71 -4.32 -13.45
CA SER A 53 -10.67 -4.82 -14.45
C SER A 53 -11.70 -5.80 -13.88
N MET A 54 -11.41 -6.41 -12.72
CA MET A 54 -12.37 -7.24 -11.98
C MET A 54 -13.42 -6.41 -11.22
N GLY A 55 -13.34 -5.08 -11.27
CA GLY A 55 -14.25 -4.16 -10.57
C GLY A 55 -13.77 -3.75 -9.18
N VAL A 56 -12.49 -3.94 -8.84
CA VAL A 56 -11.91 -3.37 -7.61
C VAL A 56 -11.74 -1.86 -7.79
N LYS A 57 -12.27 -1.08 -6.86
CA LYS A 57 -12.07 0.37 -6.81
C LYS A 57 -10.89 0.71 -5.91
N ILE A 58 -10.02 1.61 -6.35
CA ILE A 58 -8.86 2.05 -5.56
C ILE A 58 -8.94 3.56 -5.35
N HIS A 59 -9.00 3.97 -4.08
CA HIS A 59 -8.93 5.36 -3.63
C HIS A 59 -7.48 5.71 -3.35
N LEU A 60 -6.84 6.40 -4.29
CA LEU A 60 -5.46 6.87 -4.15
C LEU A 60 -5.41 8.16 -3.33
N ARG A 61 -4.26 8.44 -2.71
CA ARG A 61 -4.06 9.60 -1.83
C ARG A 61 -5.05 9.64 -0.65
N HIS A 62 -5.45 8.47 -0.16
CA HIS A 62 -6.42 8.32 0.93
C HIS A 62 -5.81 7.52 2.09
N PRO A 63 -4.88 8.12 2.85
CA PRO A 63 -4.29 7.45 4.01
C PRO A 63 -5.33 7.28 5.14
N ILE A 64 -5.28 6.13 5.80
CA ILE A 64 -5.99 5.86 7.05
C ILE A 64 -4.96 5.96 8.18
N GLU A 65 -5.04 7.00 8.98
CA GLU A 65 -4.04 7.37 10.01
C GLU A 65 -4.61 7.39 11.42
N THR A 66 -5.94 7.54 11.57
CA THR A 66 -6.59 7.63 12.87
C THR A 66 -7.53 6.46 13.14
N LYS A 67 -7.81 6.21 14.42
CA LYS A 67 -8.76 5.19 14.84
C LYS A 67 -10.17 5.52 14.36
N GLU A 68 -10.55 6.80 14.37
CA GLU A 68 -11.87 7.26 13.96
C GLU A 68 -12.13 6.98 12.47
N GLN A 69 -11.10 7.12 11.62
CA GLN A 69 -11.19 6.75 10.22
C GLN A 69 -11.40 5.24 10.03
N LEU A 70 -10.70 4.42 10.82
CA LEU A 70 -10.87 2.96 10.79
C LEU A 70 -12.25 2.53 11.33
N ASP A 71 -12.71 3.18 12.39
CA ASP A 71 -14.03 2.94 12.99
C ASP A 71 -15.16 3.35 12.02
N PHE A 72 -14.95 4.39 11.21
CA PHE A 72 -15.86 4.75 10.13
C PHE A 72 -15.93 3.65 9.07
N LEU A 73 -14.78 3.18 8.55
CA LEU A 73 -14.76 2.08 7.57
C LEU A 73 -15.41 0.80 8.12
N SER A 74 -15.22 0.50 9.39
CA SER A 74 -15.82 -0.68 10.03
C SER A 74 -17.34 -0.61 10.17
N LYS A 75 -17.95 0.57 10.00
CA LYS A 75 -19.41 0.75 9.96
C LYS A 75 -19.95 0.71 8.53
N GLU A 76 -19.17 1.16 7.55
CA GLU A 76 -19.56 1.22 6.14
C GLU A 76 -19.38 -0.11 5.39
N TYR A 77 -18.47 -0.97 5.86
CA TYR A 77 -18.14 -2.26 5.22
C TYR A 77 -18.40 -3.45 6.15
N ASP A 78 -18.78 -4.59 5.56
CA ASP A 78 -18.98 -5.84 6.31
C ASP A 78 -17.69 -6.38 6.97
N ALA A 79 -16.53 -6.05 6.39
CA ALA A 79 -15.22 -6.43 6.90
C ALA A 79 -14.13 -5.44 6.45
N VAL A 80 -13.10 -5.28 7.28
CA VAL A 80 -11.93 -4.45 6.98
C VAL A 80 -10.65 -5.27 7.10
N VAL A 81 -9.80 -5.20 6.08
CA VAL A 81 -8.48 -5.85 6.05
C VAL A 81 -7.38 -4.81 6.11
N LEU A 82 -6.55 -4.86 7.14
CA LEU A 82 -5.39 -3.98 7.28
C LEU A 82 -4.18 -4.55 6.54
N ALA A 83 -3.80 -3.91 5.43
CA ALA A 83 -2.70 -4.34 4.56
C ALA A 83 -1.66 -3.23 4.31
N MET A 84 -1.43 -2.36 5.30
CA MET A 84 -0.60 -1.14 5.18
C MET A 84 0.91 -1.40 5.25
N GLY A 85 1.32 -2.60 5.65
CA GLY A 85 2.74 -2.96 5.80
C GLY A 85 3.44 -2.20 6.93
N THR A 86 4.78 -2.11 6.84
CA THR A 86 5.63 -1.42 7.82
C THR A 86 6.43 -0.35 7.11
N LEU A 87 6.10 0.91 7.38
CA LEU A 87 6.74 2.08 6.76
C LEU A 87 7.67 2.84 7.70
N LYS A 88 7.76 2.42 8.97
CA LYS A 88 8.63 3.05 9.95
C LYS A 88 10.02 2.41 9.86
N PRO A 89 11.08 3.15 9.50
CA PRO A 89 12.43 2.61 9.44
C PRO A 89 12.93 2.26 10.85
N ASN A 90 13.78 1.24 10.92
CA ASN A 90 14.54 0.95 12.13
C ASN A 90 15.67 1.97 12.21
N LYS A 91 15.65 2.82 13.24
CA LYS A 91 16.65 3.87 13.40
C LYS A 91 17.88 3.33 14.12
N ILE A 92 19.06 3.70 13.62
CA ILE A 92 20.31 3.63 14.36
C ILE A 92 20.25 4.55 15.60
N ASP A 93 21.16 4.35 16.55
CA ASP A 93 21.30 5.17 17.77
C ASP A 93 21.05 6.67 17.49
N LYS A 94 20.27 7.30 18.40
CA LYS A 94 19.84 8.70 18.34
C LYS A 94 21.01 9.69 18.19
N ASN A 95 22.22 9.30 18.60
CA ASN A 95 23.43 10.09 18.45
C ASN A 95 23.86 10.22 16.97
N PHE A 96 23.54 9.23 16.13
CA PHE A 96 23.86 9.22 14.71
C PHE A 96 22.67 9.61 13.83
N SER A 97 21.43 9.43 14.31
CA SER A 97 20.22 9.68 13.51
C SER A 97 19.97 11.15 13.10
N LYS A 98 20.85 12.08 13.46
CA LYS A 98 20.79 13.51 13.07
C LYS A 98 21.94 13.94 12.17
N SER A 99 22.85 13.02 11.83
CA SER A 99 23.94 13.34 10.90
C SER A 99 23.35 13.60 9.51
N PRO A 100 23.80 14.66 8.79
CA PRO A 100 23.39 14.88 7.41
C PRO A 100 23.86 13.78 6.44
N ASP A 101 24.85 12.98 6.85
CA ASP A 101 25.40 11.88 6.05
C ASP A 101 24.64 10.56 6.23
N ILE A 102 23.54 10.55 7.00
CA ILE A 102 22.75 9.36 7.30
C ILE A 102 21.32 9.57 6.78
N GLU A 103 20.90 8.65 5.92
CA GLU A 103 19.56 8.61 5.34
C GLU A 103 18.89 7.27 5.63
N ASP A 104 17.62 7.31 6.01
CA ASP A 104 16.82 6.10 6.23
C ASP A 104 16.59 5.41 4.87
N GLY A 105 16.75 4.09 4.82
CA GLY A 105 16.70 3.37 3.55
C GLY A 105 15.37 3.47 2.80
N LEU A 106 14.26 3.78 3.47
CA LEU A 106 12.98 4.06 2.82
C LEU A 106 12.88 5.48 2.24
N ASP A 107 13.63 6.44 2.79
CA ASP A 107 13.68 7.81 2.29
C ASP A 107 14.60 7.92 1.07
N PHE A 108 15.66 7.11 1.04
CA PHE A 108 16.61 7.01 -0.08
C PHE A 108 16.01 6.37 -1.36
N LEU A 109 15.06 5.45 -1.21
CA LEU A 109 14.45 4.68 -2.31
C LEU A 109 13.35 5.46 -3.03
#